data_AF-A0A9D5Z4R0-F1
#
_entry.id   AF-A0A9D5Z4R0-F1
#
_cell.length_a   1.000
_cell.length_b   1.000
_cell.length_c   1.000
_cell.angle_alpha   90.00
_cell.angle_beta   90.00
_cell.angle_gamma   90.00
#
_symmetry.space_group_name_H-M   'P 1'
#
loop_
_entity.id
_entity.type
_entity.pdbx_description
1 polymer ?
#
loop_
_entity_poly.entity_id
_entity_poly.type
_entity_poly.pdbx_seq_one_letter_code
_entity_poly.pdbx_strand_id
1 'polypeptide(L)'
;MFELEFSKVDRLLKQSKALWQIHSFSCTDFPWEKQFPILANKLWAIADSELDIVDADHELLVATLSPSLKEDLVIQSAEWELELLSRDEPKESVFTLQTAIHSTDLTHFSAGIKGRKWQQITR
;
A
#
# COMPACT_ATOMS: atom_id res chain seq x y z
N MET A 1 -24.40 4.94 -4.79
CA MET A 1 -23.94 4.18 -3.60
C MET A 1 -22.42 4.22 -3.45
N PHE A 2 -21.64 4.17 -4.54
CA PHE A 2 -20.16 4.25 -4.51
C PHE A 2 -19.56 5.65 -4.20
N GLU A 3 -20.27 6.74 -4.47
CA GLU A 3 -19.76 8.11 -4.23
C GLU A 3 -19.48 8.41 -2.75
N LEU A 4 -20.28 7.83 -1.85
CA LEU A 4 -20.10 7.99 -0.40
C LEU A 4 -18.86 7.24 0.09
N GLU A 5 -18.62 6.03 -0.39
CA GLU A 5 -17.41 5.26 -0.06
C GLU A 5 -16.16 5.95 -0.61
N PHE A 6 -16.22 6.41 -1.86
CA PHE A 6 -15.11 7.14 -2.48
C PHE A 6 -14.77 8.42 -1.69
N SER A 7 -15.78 9.17 -1.25
CA SER A 7 -15.55 10.40 -0.46
C SER A 7 -14.87 10.11 0.89
N LYS A 8 -15.20 8.97 1.51
CA LYS A 8 -14.55 8.53 2.75
C LYS A 8 -13.08 8.18 2.53
N VAL A 9 -12.79 7.41 1.48
CA VAL A 9 -11.42 7.05 1.10
C VAL A 9 -10.62 8.30 0.70
N ASP A 10 -11.17 9.20 -0.10
CA ASP A 10 -10.51 10.45 -0.52
C ASP A 10 -10.15 11.32 0.70
N ARG A 11 -11.07 11.44 1.66
CA ARG A 11 -10.80 12.15 2.92
C ARG A 11 -9.67 11.48 3.71
N LEU A 12 -9.71 10.15 3.85
CA LEU A 12 -8.66 9.41 4.56
C LEU A 12 -7.29 9.57 3.88
N LEU A 13 -7.23 9.48 2.55
CA LEU A 13 -5.99 9.66 1.79
C LEU A 13 -5.43 11.08 1.95
N LYS A 14 -6.30 12.10 1.96
CA LYS A 14 -5.89 13.49 2.20
C LYS A 14 -5.38 13.70 3.63
N GLN A 15 -5.99 13.08 4.63
CA GLN A 15 -5.55 13.14 6.03
C GLN A 15 -4.22 12.42 6.25
N SER A 16 -4.06 11.24 5.65
CA SER A 16 -2.85 10.41 5.72
C SER A 16 -1.74 10.84 4.78
N LYS A 17 -1.89 11.99 4.08
CA LYS A 17 -0.94 12.49 3.08
C LYS A 17 0.50 12.53 3.55
N ALA A 18 0.72 12.89 4.81
CA ALA A 18 2.07 12.94 5.38
C ALA A 18 2.78 11.58 5.35
N LEU A 19 2.06 10.46 5.48
CA LEU A 19 2.62 9.12 5.56
C LEU A 19 3.09 8.59 4.19
N TRP A 20 2.36 8.90 3.11
CA TRP A 20 2.67 8.38 1.77
C TRP A 20 3.33 9.40 0.83
N GLN A 21 3.28 10.70 1.13
CA GLN A 21 3.95 11.72 0.32
C GLN A 21 5.44 11.83 0.70
N ILE A 22 6.21 10.82 0.32
CA ILE A 22 7.64 10.75 0.57
C ILE A 22 8.39 11.65 -0.44
N HIS A 23 9.27 12.50 0.06
CA HIS A 23 10.27 13.18 -0.76
C HIS A 23 11.56 12.38 -0.69
N SER A 24 11.80 11.53 -1.68
CA SER A 24 13.00 10.71 -1.74
C SER A 24 14.26 11.60 -1.76
N PHE A 25 15.28 11.18 -1.01
CA PHE A 25 16.61 11.82 -0.91
C PHE A 25 16.69 13.19 -0.21
N SER A 26 15.59 13.72 0.32
CA SER A 26 15.59 15.01 1.05
C SER A 26 15.81 14.87 2.56
N CYS A 27 15.59 13.69 3.14
CA CYS A 27 15.66 13.46 4.59
C CYS A 27 16.32 12.10 4.88
N THR A 28 17.11 12.05 5.96
CA THR A 28 17.66 10.81 6.54
C THR A 28 16.62 10.06 7.36
N ASP A 29 15.65 10.79 7.91
CA ASP A 29 14.61 10.29 8.81
C ASP A 29 13.22 10.46 8.19
N PHE A 30 12.20 9.88 8.82
CA PHE A 30 10.82 10.01 8.33
C PHE A 30 10.34 11.46 8.54
N PRO A 31 9.95 12.20 7.48
CA PRO A 31 9.54 13.60 7.60
C PRO A 31 8.28 13.78 8.47
N TRP A 32 7.50 12.70 8.63
CA TRP A 32 6.29 12.64 9.45
C TRP A 32 6.52 12.08 10.87
N GLU A 33 7.74 11.69 11.24
CA GLU A 33 8.07 11.13 12.57
C GLU A 33 7.61 12.02 13.73
N LYS A 34 7.72 13.34 13.57
CA LYS A 34 7.27 14.31 14.59
C LYS A 34 5.75 14.30 14.80
N GLN A 35 4.99 13.92 13.78
CA GLN A 35 3.54 13.80 13.86
C GLN A 35 3.18 12.42 14.41
N PHE A 36 3.79 11.35 13.89
CA PHE A 36 3.50 9.97 14.27
C PHE A 36 4.72 9.28 14.90
N PRO A 37 5.14 9.67 16.12
CA PRO A 37 6.34 9.16 16.74
C PRO A 37 6.23 7.69 17.17
N ILE A 38 5.05 7.22 17.59
CA ILE A 38 4.86 5.83 18.02
C ILE A 38 4.95 4.91 16.80
N LEU A 39 4.32 5.30 15.69
CA LEU A 39 4.42 4.59 14.42
C LEU A 39 5.86 4.55 13.90
N ALA A 40 6.57 5.69 13.91
CA ALA A 40 7.96 5.75 13.43
C ALA A 40 8.88 4.85 14.26
N ASN A 41 8.76 4.88 15.60
CA ASN A 41 9.51 4.00 16.49
C ASN A 41 9.20 2.52 16.25
N LYS A 42 7.92 2.18 16.03
CA LYS A 42 7.53 0.81 15.72
C LYS A 42 8.16 0.34 14.41
N LEU A 43 8.14 1.18 13.37
CA LEU A 43 8.70 0.86 12.07
C LEU A 43 10.23 0.70 12.11
N TRP A 44 10.93 1.60 12.82
CA TRP A 44 12.37 1.47 13.06
C TRP A 44 12.75 0.25 13.91
N ALA A 45 11.85 -0.24 14.76
CA ALA A 45 12.08 -1.43 15.57
C ALA A 45 11.89 -2.75 14.79
N ILE A 46 11.25 -2.72 13.61
CA ILE A 46 11.13 -3.89 12.75
C ILE A 46 12.49 -4.13 12.08
N ALA A 47 13.01 -5.35 12.17
CA ALA A 47 14.26 -5.69 11.52
C ALA A 47 14.10 -5.71 10.00
N ASP A 48 15.15 -5.33 9.25
CA ASP A 48 15.12 -5.32 7.78
C ASP A 48 14.69 -6.67 7.19
N SER A 49 15.05 -7.79 7.82
CA SER A 49 14.65 -9.13 7.40
C SER A 49 13.17 -9.45 7.62
N GLU A 50 12.51 -8.72 8.50
CA GLU A 50 11.09 -8.87 8.81
C GLU A 50 10.22 -7.92 7.96
N LEU A 51 10.78 -6.83 7.44
CA LEU A 51 10.06 -5.88 6.59
C LEU A 51 9.46 -6.56 5.35
N ASP A 52 10.21 -7.43 4.69
CA ASP A 52 9.71 -8.17 3.52
C ASP A 52 8.52 -9.08 3.87
N ILE A 53 8.51 -9.66 5.09
CA ILE A 53 7.44 -10.53 5.57
C ILE A 53 6.19 -9.71 5.89
N VAL A 54 6.38 -8.57 6.55
CA VAL A 54 5.30 -7.66 6.91
C VAL A 54 4.70 -7.00 5.67
N ASP A 55 5.51 -6.61 4.68
CA ASP A 55 5.04 -6.01 3.42
C ASP A 55 4.28 -7.01 2.53
N ALA A 56 4.69 -8.29 2.56
CA ALA A 56 4.04 -9.33 1.77
C ALA A 56 2.64 -9.72 2.24
N ASP A 57 2.32 -9.53 3.53
CA ASP A 57 1.03 -9.88 4.13
C ASP A 57 0.30 -8.63 4.62
N HIS A 58 -0.75 -8.25 3.90
CA HIS A 58 -1.57 -7.08 4.22
C HIS A 58 -2.24 -7.18 5.60
N GLU A 59 -2.74 -8.36 5.98
CA GLU A 59 -3.37 -8.56 7.29
C GLU A 59 -2.33 -8.38 8.40
N LEU A 60 -1.12 -8.91 8.21
CA LEU A 60 0.00 -8.75 9.14
C LEU A 60 0.50 -7.30 9.23
N LEU A 61 0.60 -6.59 8.10
CA LEU A 61 0.96 -5.19 8.03
C LEU A 61 0.00 -4.34 8.85
N VAL A 62 -1.30 -4.50 8.56
CA VAL A 62 -2.36 -3.80 9.26
C VAL A 62 -2.34 -4.14 10.75
N ALA A 63 -2.22 -5.41 11.13
CA ALA A 63 -2.17 -5.83 12.52
C ALA A 63 -0.95 -5.24 13.27
N THR A 64 0.19 -5.11 12.58
CA THR A 64 1.45 -4.64 13.18
C THR A 64 1.50 -3.12 13.33
N LEU A 65 1.04 -2.38 12.33
CA LEU A 65 1.21 -0.92 12.25
C LEU A 65 -0.04 -0.13 12.68
N SER A 66 -1.25 -0.67 12.52
CA SER A 66 -2.49 0.01 12.94
C SER A 66 -2.58 0.36 14.43
N PRO A 67 -2.13 -0.48 15.40
CA PRO A 67 -2.22 -0.10 16.81
C PRO A 67 -1.36 1.12 17.12
N SER A 68 -0.12 1.15 16.62
CA SER A 68 0.81 2.28 16.78
C SER A 68 0.26 3.56 16.17
N LEU A 69 -0.35 3.46 14.97
CA LEU A 69 -1.01 4.60 14.33
C LEU A 69 -2.22 5.10 15.13
N LYS A 70 -3.03 4.20 15.71
CA LYS A 70 -4.16 4.58 16.57
C LYS A 70 -3.71 5.36 17.80
N GLU A 71 -2.60 4.96 18.43
CA GLU A 71 -2.06 5.66 19.60
C GLU A 71 -1.62 7.08 19.24
N ASP A 72 -0.91 7.27 18.12
CA ASP A 72 -0.53 8.59 17.64
C ASP A 72 -1.75 9.46 17.30
N LEU A 73 -2.80 8.88 16.72
CA LEU A 73 -4.04 9.57 16.41
C LEU A 73 -4.80 10.02 17.67
N VAL A 74 -4.80 9.20 18.73
CA VAL A 74 -5.36 9.58 20.03
C VAL A 74 -4.60 10.77 20.62
N ILE A 75 -3.27 10.79 20.52
CA ILE A 75 -2.44 11.92 20.97
C ILE A 75 -2.77 13.19 20.18
N GLN A 76 -2.96 13.07 18.87
CA GLN A 76 -3.33 14.19 18.00
C GLN A 76 -4.81 14.58 18.09
N SER A 77 -5.64 13.83 18.84
CA SER A 77 -7.10 13.97 18.85
C SER A 77 -7.71 13.94 17.43
N ALA A 78 -7.13 13.14 16.55
CA ALA A 78 -7.55 12.98 15.17
C ALA A 78 -8.31 11.65 15.00
N GLU A 79 -9.48 11.69 14.38
CA GLU A 79 -10.29 10.48 14.14
C GLU A 79 -10.21 10.10 12.65
N TRP A 80 -9.57 8.97 12.37
CA TRP A 80 -9.43 8.42 11.02
C TRP A 80 -10.25 7.13 10.89
N GLU A 81 -10.89 6.95 9.73
CA GLU A 81 -11.62 5.72 9.41
C GLU A 81 -10.64 4.60 8.99
N LEU A 82 -9.84 4.10 9.94
CA LEU A 82 -8.80 3.09 9.71
C LEU A 82 -9.35 1.75 9.21
N GLU A 83 -10.63 1.48 9.42
CA GLU A 83 -11.32 0.30 8.89
C GLU A 83 -11.27 0.24 7.35
N LEU A 84 -11.14 1.40 6.69
CA LEU A 84 -10.97 1.47 5.24
C LEU A 84 -9.60 0.94 4.78
N LEU A 85 -8.59 0.91 5.66
CA LEU A 85 -7.25 0.38 5.37
C LEU A 85 -7.19 -1.14 5.54
N SER A 86 -8.14 -1.73 6.28
CA SER A 86 -8.25 -3.18 6.52
C SER A 86 -9.23 -3.85 5.57
N ARG A 87 -9.67 -3.14 4.51
CA ARG A 87 -10.64 -3.69 3.58
C ARG A 87 -9.94 -4.74 2.74
N ASP A 88 -10.12 -6.00 3.14
CA ASP A 88 -9.80 -7.15 2.31
C ASP A 88 -10.38 -6.93 0.91
N GLU A 89 -9.60 -7.29 -0.12
CA GLU A 89 -10.19 -7.69 -1.40
C GLU A 89 -11.37 -8.60 -1.09
N PRO A 90 -12.53 -8.45 -1.74
CA PRO A 90 -13.60 -9.41 -1.57
C PRO A 90 -12.99 -10.78 -1.85
N LYS A 91 -12.71 -11.55 -0.78
CA LYS A 91 -12.21 -12.92 -0.83
C LYS A 91 -13.17 -13.58 -1.79
N GLU A 92 -12.71 -13.80 -3.03
CA GLU A 92 -13.58 -14.17 -4.13
C GLU A 92 -14.46 -15.28 -3.57
N SER A 93 -15.75 -14.99 -3.40
CA SER A 93 -16.73 -16.05 -3.27
C SER A 93 -16.40 -16.95 -4.42
N VAL A 94 -15.95 -18.17 -4.13
CA VAL A 94 -15.45 -19.15 -5.08
C VAL A 94 -16.54 -19.38 -6.13
N PHE A 95 -16.61 -18.47 -7.09
CA PHE A 95 -17.46 -18.57 -8.24
C PHE A 95 -16.56 -19.30 -9.19
N THR A 96 -16.72 -20.61 -9.17
CA THR A 96 -16.17 -21.56 -10.12
C THR A 96 -16.64 -21.18 -11.53
N LEU A 97 -16.18 -20.06 -12.07
CA LEU A 97 -16.21 -19.79 -13.48
C LEU A 97 -15.04 -20.57 -14.06
N GLN A 98 -15.33 -21.84 -14.38
CA GLN A 98 -14.67 -22.58 -15.45
C GLN A 98 -14.81 -21.78 -16.75
N THR A 99 -14.13 -20.64 -16.83
CA THR A 99 -13.83 -20.02 -18.11
C THR A 99 -12.49 -20.62 -18.47
N ALA A 100 -12.53 -21.72 -19.22
CA ALA A 100 -11.36 -22.29 -19.84
C ALA A 100 -10.67 -21.18 -20.64
N ILE A 101 -9.63 -20.58 -20.07
CA ILE A 101 -8.66 -19.80 -20.83
C ILE A 101 -8.05 -20.81 -21.79
N HIS A 102 -8.53 -20.80 -23.02
CA HIS A 102 -8.02 -21.65 -24.08
C HIS A 102 -6.52 -21.39 -24.15
N SER A 103 -5.71 -22.43 -24.00
CA SER A 103 -4.24 -22.36 -23.91
C SER A 103 -3.57 -21.62 -25.08
N THR A 104 -4.31 -21.34 -26.15
CA THR A 104 -3.91 -20.53 -27.30
C THR A 104 -3.82 -19.02 -27.01
N ASP A 105 -4.51 -18.48 -26.00
CA ASP A 105 -4.44 -17.04 -25.69
C ASP A 105 -3.24 -16.69 -24.81
N LEU A 106 -2.70 -17.65 -24.04
CA LEU A 106 -1.48 -17.48 -23.24
C LEU A 106 -0.20 -17.40 -24.07
N THR A 107 -0.20 -17.91 -25.30
CA THR A 107 0.93 -17.79 -26.24
C THR A 107 1.18 -16.34 -26.71
N HIS A 108 0.18 -15.45 -26.61
CA HIS A 108 0.35 -14.04 -26.95
C HIS A 108 1.08 -13.24 -25.85
N PHE A 109 1.04 -13.70 -24.60
CA PHE A 109 1.73 -13.05 -23.47
C PHE A 109 3.18 -13.53 -23.26
N SER A 110 3.58 -14.61 -23.93
CA SER A 110 4.96 -15.15 -23.91
C SER A 110 5.84 -14.60 -25.04
N ALA A 111 5.29 -13.78 -25.93
CA ALA A 111 6.08 -12.94 -26.82
C ALA A 111 6.63 -11.76 -26.02
N GLY A 112 7.69 -12.01 -25.25
CA GLY A 112 8.49 -10.93 -24.68
C GLY A 112 8.81 -9.92 -25.78
N ILE A 113 8.59 -8.63 -25.52
CA ILE A 113 9.03 -7.55 -26.42
C ILE A 113 10.56 -7.66 -26.48
N LYS A 114 11.07 -8.45 -27.44
CA LYS A 114 12.50 -8.54 -27.70
C LYS A 114 12.98 -7.14 -27.97
N GLY A 115 13.88 -6.67 -27.12
CA GLY A 115 14.30 -5.28 -26.97
C GLY A 115 14.26 -4.52 -28.28
N ARG A 116 13.25 -3.65 -28.42
CA ARG A 116 13.37 -2.52 -29.35
C ARG A 116 14.38 -1.58 -28.73
N LYS A 117 15.61 -1.82 -29.18
CA LYS A 117 16.83 -1.05 -29.00
C LYS A 117 16.54 0.42 -28.70
N TRP A 118 17.02 0.87 -27.55
CA TRP A 118 17.10 2.27 -27.12
C TRP A 118 18.08 3.11 -27.97
N GLN A 119 18.31 2.73 -29.24
CA GLN A 119 19.33 3.31 -30.12
C GLN A 119 18.84 4.49 -30.96
N GLN A 120 17.61 4.99 -30.77
CA GLN A 120 17.13 6.17 -31.49
C GLN A 120 17.29 7.49 -30.73
N ILE A 121 17.92 7.49 -29.55
CA ILE A 121 18.33 8.74 -28.89
C ILE A 121 19.80 9.00 -29.25
N THR A 122 20.05 9.40 -30.50
CA THR A 122 21.28 10.11 -30.85
C THR A 122 20.88 11.47 -31.40
N ARG A 123 21.55 12.49 -30.85
CA ARG A 123 21.35 13.94 -31.04
C ARG A 123 21.04 14.38 -32.47
#